data_AF-A0A9D5AFR3-F1
#
_entry.id   AF-A0A9D5AFR3-F1
#
_cell.length_a   1.000
_cell.length_b   1.000
_cell.length_c   1.000
_cell.angle_alpha   90.00
_cell.angle_beta   90.00
_cell.angle_gamma   90.00
#
_symmetry.space_group_name_H-M   'P 1'
#
loop_
_entity.id
_entity.type
_entity.pdbx_description
1 polymer ?
#
loop_
_entity_poly.entity_id
_entity_poly.type
_entity_poly.pdbx_seq_one_letter_code
_entity_poly.pdbx_strand_id
1 'polypeptide(L)'
;MATVDEIRQAQRVGSTATVLAMGTANPSNCVYLSTYPDVFFHLTNSEHKTKLKEKFQRICEKTKIKKRYMHLTGDILKKNPKFCEFRTPTLDAKLDILIVEIPKLGKEAATKAIKEWGQPKSKITYLIFCTSAGVDMPGADFQLTNLVGLSQDVKRYMMYQQGC
;
A
#
# COMPACT_ATOMS: atom_id res chain seq x y z
N MET A 1 -10.97 -46.37 4.09
CA MET A 1 -10.24 -45.30 3.38
C MET A 1 -11.29 -44.26 3.03
N ALA A 2 -11.11 -42.99 3.41
CA ALA A 2 -12.12 -41.97 3.12
C ALA A 2 -12.17 -41.69 1.61
N THR A 3 -13.35 -41.46 1.06
CA THR A 3 -13.52 -41.11 -0.36
C THR A 3 -13.16 -39.65 -0.63
N VAL A 4 -12.90 -39.30 -1.90
CA VAL A 4 -12.61 -37.91 -2.30
C VAL A 4 -13.78 -36.99 -1.95
N ASP A 5 -15.01 -37.48 -2.11
CA ASP A 5 -16.22 -36.72 -1.80
C ASP A 5 -16.39 -36.47 -0.30
N GLU A 6 -16.14 -37.49 0.53
CA GLU A 6 -16.13 -37.34 1.99
C GLU A 6 -15.11 -36.30 2.46
N ILE A 7 -13.89 -36.33 1.90
CA ILE A 7 -12.85 -35.34 2.21
C ILE A 7 -13.29 -33.93 1.79
N ARG A 8 -13.85 -33.78 0.59
CA ARG A 8 -14.30 -32.48 0.07
C ARG A 8 -15.45 -31.90 0.88
N GLN A 9 -16.38 -32.75 1.31
CA GLN A 9 -17.52 -32.32 2.13
C GLN A 9 -17.06 -31.86 3.52
N ALA A 10 -16.11 -32.57 4.15
CA ALA A 10 -15.55 -32.18 5.45
C ALA A 10 -14.71 -30.89 5.42
N GLN A 11 -14.08 -30.56 4.28
CA GLN A 11 -13.28 -29.34 4.12
C GLN A 11 -14.11 -28.07 3.86
N ARG A 12 -15.35 -28.22 3.37
CA ARG A 12 -16.20 -27.07 3.01
C ARG A 12 -16.77 -26.41 4.25
N VAL A 13 -16.78 -25.09 4.24
CA VAL A 13 -17.50 -24.29 5.24
C VAL A 13 -18.90 -24.01 4.71
N GLY A 14 -19.93 -24.26 5.53
CA GLY A 14 -21.33 -24.00 5.17
C GLY A 14 -21.78 -22.55 5.33
N SER A 15 -20.91 -21.67 5.84
CA SER A 15 -21.22 -20.27 6.11
C SER A 15 -20.71 -19.33 5.01
N THR A 16 -21.40 -18.22 4.82
CA THR A 16 -20.93 -17.11 3.99
C THR A 16 -19.70 -16.42 4.60
N ALA A 17 -18.80 -15.92 3.76
CA ALA A 17 -17.66 -15.13 4.21
C ALA A 17 -18.12 -13.78 4.80
N THR A 18 -17.55 -13.41 5.95
CA THR A 18 -17.90 -12.18 6.69
C THR A 18 -16.63 -11.45 7.13
N VAL A 19 -16.67 -10.12 7.11
CA VAL A 19 -15.59 -9.27 7.65
C VAL A 19 -15.65 -9.29 9.18
N LEU A 20 -14.57 -9.74 9.82
CA LEU A 20 -14.51 -9.88 11.29
C LEU A 20 -13.77 -8.73 11.99
N ALA A 21 -12.89 -8.02 11.28
CA ALA A 21 -12.09 -6.91 11.81
C ALA A 21 -11.54 -6.04 10.67
N MET A 22 -11.20 -4.78 10.96
CA MET A 22 -10.65 -3.82 10.01
C MET A 22 -9.56 -2.95 10.62
N GLY A 23 -8.35 -3.01 10.04
CA GLY A 23 -7.23 -2.15 10.42
C GLY A 23 -6.81 -1.24 9.28
N THR A 24 -6.52 0.02 9.58
CA THR A 24 -6.01 1.00 8.62
C THR A 24 -4.71 1.62 9.09
N ALA A 25 -3.84 1.98 8.14
CA ALA A 25 -2.60 2.68 8.39
C ALA A 25 -2.30 3.66 7.26
N ASN A 26 -1.54 4.71 7.59
CA ASN A 26 -1.12 5.75 6.67
C ASN A 26 0.33 6.11 6.97
N PRO A 27 1.14 6.51 5.97
CA PRO A 27 2.43 7.13 6.23
C PRO A 27 2.27 8.36 7.15
N SER A 28 3.30 8.69 7.92
CA SER A 28 3.23 9.77 8.92
C SER A 28 3.10 11.17 8.31
N ASN A 29 3.67 11.40 7.13
CA ASN A 29 3.69 12.72 6.50
C ASN A 29 2.31 13.10 5.92
N CYS A 30 1.68 14.09 6.53
CA CYS A 30 0.38 14.64 6.16
C CYS A 30 0.54 15.88 5.28
N VAL A 31 -0.04 15.84 4.09
CA VAL A 31 0.03 16.89 3.08
C VAL A 31 -1.35 17.47 2.84
N TYR A 32 -1.52 18.75 3.14
CA TYR A 32 -2.76 19.48 2.90
C TYR A 32 -2.89 19.87 1.43
N LEU A 33 -4.07 19.64 0.85
CA LEU A 33 -4.26 19.91 -0.58
C LEU A 33 -4.36 21.41 -0.89
N SER A 34 -4.70 22.23 0.12
CA SER A 34 -4.71 23.70 0.00
C SER A 34 -3.34 24.29 -0.33
N THR A 35 -2.26 23.71 0.20
CA THR A 35 -0.88 24.16 -0.05
C THR A 35 -0.13 23.27 -1.03
N TYR A 36 -0.73 22.15 -1.46
CA TYR A 36 -0.07 21.18 -2.33
C TYR A 36 0.37 21.75 -3.69
N PRO A 37 -0.39 22.64 -4.36
CA PRO A 37 0.10 23.28 -5.59
C PRO A 37 1.42 24.02 -5.40
N ASP A 38 1.59 24.76 -4.31
CA ASP A 38 2.83 25.48 -4.03
C ASP A 38 3.97 24.50 -3.76
N VAL A 39 3.75 23.54 -2.86
CA VAL A 39 4.73 22.53 -2.50
C VAL A 39 5.18 21.70 -3.71
N PHE A 40 4.23 21.26 -4.54
CA PHE A 40 4.53 20.44 -5.72
C PHE A 40 5.36 21.22 -6.74
N PHE A 41 4.97 22.45 -7.08
CA PHE A 41 5.68 23.25 -8.09
C PHE A 41 7.06 23.70 -7.59
N HIS A 42 7.21 23.95 -6.29
CA HIS A 42 8.50 24.23 -5.67
C HIS A 42 9.43 23.01 -5.73
N LEU A 43 8.99 21.85 -5.24
CA LEU A 43 9.79 20.62 -5.20
C LEU A 43 10.17 20.11 -6.59
N THR A 44 9.36 20.39 -7.61
CA THR A 44 9.59 19.97 -9.01
C THR A 44 10.25 21.04 -9.87
N ASN A 45 10.80 22.10 -9.27
CA ASN A 45 11.46 23.22 -9.95
C ASN A 45 10.64 23.76 -11.14
N SER A 46 9.31 23.85 -10.95
CA SER A 46 8.34 24.14 -12.00
C SER A 46 7.58 25.44 -11.75
N GLU A 47 7.99 26.26 -10.78
CA GLU A 47 7.33 27.52 -10.40
C GLU A 47 7.17 28.52 -11.56
N HIS A 48 8.09 28.50 -12.52
CA HIS A 48 8.03 29.30 -13.74
C HIS A 48 6.81 28.97 -14.63
N LYS A 49 6.16 27.80 -14.44
CA LYS A 49 4.98 27.36 -15.21
C LYS A 49 3.68 27.88 -14.59
N THR A 50 3.53 29.20 -14.49
CA THR A 50 2.42 29.89 -13.80
C THR A 50 1.03 29.43 -14.25
N LYS A 51 0.77 29.41 -15.57
CA LYS A 51 -0.51 28.94 -16.14
C LYS A 51 -0.82 27.47 -15.78
N LEU A 52 0.20 26.62 -15.72
CA LEU A 52 0.05 25.22 -15.34
C LEU A 52 -0.23 25.09 -13.83
N LYS A 53 0.42 25.92 -13.01
CA LYS A 53 0.18 26.00 -11.56
C LYS A 53 -1.25 26.41 -11.25
N GLU A 54 -1.77 27.46 -11.90
CA GLU A 54 -3.18 27.88 -11.77
C GLU A 54 -4.15 26.76 -12.16
N LYS A 55 -3.88 26.05 -13.27
CA LYS A 55 -4.69 24.90 -13.68
C LYS A 55 -4.67 23.80 -12.62
N PHE A 56 -3.50 23.51 -12.06
CA PHE A 56 -3.32 22.48 -11.03
C PHE A 56 -4.01 22.86 -9.71
N GLN A 57 -3.95 24.13 -9.32
CA GLN A 57 -4.67 24.66 -8.17
C GLN A 57 -6.18 24.46 -8.31
N ARG A 58 -6.77 24.84 -9.45
CA ARG A 58 -8.19 24.61 -9.72
C ARG A 58 -8.59 23.14 -9.65
N ILE A 59 -7.73 22.23 -10.10
CA ILE A 59 -7.95 20.78 -9.98
C ILE A 59 -7.98 20.39 -8.49
N CYS A 60 -6.96 20.80 -7.73
CA CYS A 60 -6.86 20.51 -6.31
C CYS A 60 -8.10 20.97 -5.53
N GLU A 61 -8.57 22.20 -5.76
CA GLU A 61 -9.78 22.76 -5.14
C GLU A 61 -11.05 21.96 -5.48
N LYS A 62 -11.15 21.45 -6.72
CA LYS A 62 -12.32 20.70 -7.19
C LYS A 62 -12.35 19.23 -6.74
N THR A 63 -11.22 18.65 -6.36
CA THR A 63 -11.17 17.23 -5.93
C THR A 63 -11.92 16.92 -4.64
N LYS A 64 -12.26 17.95 -3.84
CA LYS A 64 -12.85 17.81 -2.48
C LYS A 64 -11.98 17.03 -1.49
N ILE A 65 -10.70 16.81 -1.80
CA ILE A 65 -9.74 16.19 -0.88
C ILE A 65 -9.13 17.27 0.01
N LYS A 66 -9.23 17.13 1.33
CA LYS A 66 -8.64 18.08 2.30
C LYS A 66 -7.15 17.83 2.52
N LYS A 67 -6.77 16.58 2.74
CA LYS A 67 -5.40 16.16 3.05
C LYS A 67 -5.13 14.75 2.54
N ARG A 68 -3.87 14.42 2.33
CA ARG A 68 -3.38 13.08 1.96
C ARG A 68 -2.17 12.73 2.80
N TYR A 69 -1.92 11.43 2.95
CA TYR A 69 -0.73 10.93 3.62
C TYR A 69 0.21 10.36 2.57
N MET A 70 1.46 10.79 2.55
CA MET A 70 2.43 10.44 1.51
C MET A 70 3.71 9.94 2.14
N HIS A 71 4.23 8.80 1.67
CA HIS A 71 5.56 8.36 2.08
C HIS A 71 6.66 9.31 1.55
N LEU A 72 6.51 9.81 0.31
CA LEU A 72 7.44 10.79 -0.25
C LEU A 72 7.38 12.11 0.53
N THR A 73 8.51 12.46 1.14
CA THR A 73 8.74 13.74 1.82
C THR A 73 9.68 14.62 1.00
N GLY A 74 9.76 15.91 1.34
CA GLY A 74 10.74 16.82 0.74
C GLY A 74 12.18 16.31 0.88
N ASP A 75 12.52 15.65 1.99
CA ASP A 75 13.87 15.12 2.22
C ASP A 75 14.17 13.89 1.35
N ILE A 76 13.19 12.99 1.15
CA ILE A 76 13.34 11.86 0.23
C ILE A 76 13.51 12.37 -1.20
N LEU A 77 12.75 13.39 -1.59
CA LEU A 77 12.83 13.99 -2.93
C LEU A 77 14.15 14.75 -3.13
N LYS A 78 14.68 15.45 -2.12
CA LYS A 78 16.00 16.08 -2.18
C LYS A 78 17.13 15.05 -2.35
N LYS A 79 17.02 13.88 -1.71
CA LYS A 79 17.96 12.76 -1.90
C LYS A 79 17.80 12.08 -3.26
N ASN A 80 16.63 12.20 -3.89
CA ASN A 80 16.30 11.58 -5.18
C ASN A 80 15.80 12.62 -6.18
N PRO A 81 16.62 13.60 -6.59
CA PRO A 81 16.15 14.75 -7.39
C PRO A 81 15.53 14.33 -8.73
N LYS A 82 15.99 13.21 -9.30
CA LYS A 82 15.43 12.63 -10.55
C LYS A 82 13.95 12.29 -10.44
N PHE A 83 13.40 12.05 -9.24
CA PHE A 83 11.96 11.81 -9.05
C PHE A 83 11.09 13.01 -9.40
N CYS A 84 11.67 14.21 -9.30
CA CYS A 84 11.02 15.47 -9.62
C CYS A 84 11.13 15.84 -11.10
N GLU A 85 11.89 15.09 -11.89
CA GLU A 85 12.11 15.34 -13.31
C GLU A 85 11.16 14.51 -14.18
N PHE A 86 10.68 15.13 -15.25
CA PHE A 86 9.78 14.47 -16.17
C PHE A 86 10.56 13.56 -17.14
N ARG A 87 10.13 12.30 -17.26
CA ARG A 87 10.70 11.28 -18.18
C ARG A 87 12.16 10.89 -17.90
N THR A 88 12.64 11.08 -16.67
CA THR A 88 13.94 10.57 -16.24
C THR A 88 13.83 9.11 -15.74
N PRO A 89 14.78 8.21 -16.07
CA PRO A 89 14.83 6.86 -15.53
C PRO A 89 14.92 6.87 -13.99
N THR A 90 13.89 6.36 -13.33
CA THR A 90 13.72 6.41 -11.86
C THR A 90 13.14 5.14 -11.28
N LEU A 91 12.96 4.09 -12.08
CA LEU A 91 12.25 2.89 -11.67
C LEU A 91 12.97 2.18 -10.52
N ASP A 92 14.27 1.93 -10.64
CA ASP A 92 15.05 1.17 -9.64
C ASP A 92 14.97 1.85 -8.27
N ALA A 93 15.29 3.15 -8.20
CA ALA A 93 15.21 3.91 -6.95
C ALA A 93 13.79 3.97 -6.37
N LYS A 94 12.73 3.93 -7.21
CA LYS A 94 11.35 3.82 -6.72
C LYS A 94 11.08 2.43 -6.16
N LEU A 95 11.56 1.37 -6.81
CA LEU A 95 11.41 0.00 -6.34
C LEU A 95 12.13 -0.21 -5.00
N ASP A 96 13.35 0.31 -4.84
CA ASP A 96 14.11 0.24 -3.58
C ASP A 96 13.32 0.77 -2.39
N ILE A 97 12.52 1.82 -2.59
CA ILE A 97 11.63 2.38 -1.58
C ILE A 97 10.36 1.53 -1.43
N LEU A 98 9.68 1.24 -2.54
CA LEU A 98 8.35 0.61 -2.53
C LEU A 98 8.38 -0.81 -1.97
N ILE A 99 9.39 -1.61 -2.32
CA ILE A 99 9.53 -3.01 -1.89
C ILE A 99 9.63 -3.10 -0.36
N VAL A 100 10.26 -2.11 0.27
CA VAL A 100 10.43 -2.06 1.72
C VAL A 100 9.20 -1.46 2.41
N GLU A 101 8.66 -0.36 1.88
CA GLU A 101 7.68 0.44 2.59
C GLU A 101 6.24 -0.08 2.43
N ILE A 102 5.93 -0.75 1.32
CA ILE A 102 4.60 -1.35 1.10
C ILE A 102 4.30 -2.46 2.14
N PRO A 103 5.16 -3.46 2.35
CA PRO A 103 4.92 -4.48 3.38
C PRO A 103 4.89 -3.91 4.80
N LYS A 104 5.70 -2.87 5.11
CA LYS A 104 5.69 -2.20 6.41
C LYS A 104 4.35 -1.52 6.68
N LEU A 105 3.84 -0.76 5.72
CA LEU A 105 2.53 -0.11 5.85
C LEU A 105 1.40 -1.15 5.97
N GLY A 106 1.50 -2.24 5.19
CA GLY A 106 0.61 -3.39 5.31
C GLY A 106 0.66 -4.04 6.70
N LYS A 107 1.85 -4.19 7.29
CA LYS A 107 2.06 -4.72 8.65
C LYS A 107 1.34 -3.87 9.69
N GLU A 108 1.44 -2.54 9.61
CA GLU A 108 0.77 -1.65 10.56
C GLU A 108 -0.76 -1.82 10.52
N ALA A 109 -1.34 -1.85 9.32
CA ALA A 109 -2.78 -2.07 9.14
C ALA A 109 -3.19 -3.48 9.62
N ALA A 110 -2.46 -4.52 9.20
CA ALA A 110 -2.72 -5.90 9.58
C ALA A 110 -2.63 -6.13 11.09
N THR A 111 -1.66 -5.50 11.76
CA THR A 111 -1.49 -5.62 13.22
C THR A 111 -2.70 -5.04 13.96
N LYS A 112 -3.26 -3.92 13.49
CA LYS A 112 -4.49 -3.35 14.06
C LYS A 112 -5.70 -4.25 13.83
N ALA A 113 -5.86 -4.78 12.61
CA ALA A 113 -6.94 -5.71 12.28
C ALA A 113 -6.88 -7.00 13.11
N ILE A 114 -5.69 -7.59 13.26
CA ILE A 114 -5.48 -8.81 14.07
C ILE A 114 -5.77 -8.53 15.54
N LYS A 115 -5.36 -7.35 16.04
CA LYS A 115 -5.65 -6.95 17.42
C LYS A 115 -7.15 -6.79 17.66
N GLU A 116 -7.89 -6.17 16.75
CA GLU A 116 -9.34 -6.05 16.81
C GLU A 116 -10.03 -7.42 16.72
N TRP A 117 -9.55 -8.31 15.84
CA TRP A 117 -10.08 -9.67 15.69
C TRP A 117 -9.94 -10.51 16.97
N GLY A 118 -8.90 -10.24 17.77
CA GLY A 118 -8.71 -10.83 19.11
C GLY A 118 -8.33 -12.31 19.14
N GLN A 119 -8.24 -12.99 17.98
CA GLN A 119 -7.79 -14.38 17.88
C GLN A 119 -6.27 -14.45 17.63
N PRO A 120 -5.63 -15.58 17.97
CA PRO A 120 -4.21 -15.77 17.68
C PRO A 120 -3.95 -15.78 16.17
N LYS A 121 -2.93 -15.03 15.73
CA LYS A 121 -2.51 -14.94 14.33
C LYS A 121 -2.14 -16.30 13.69
N SER A 122 -1.81 -17.32 14.49
CA SER A 122 -1.57 -18.70 14.02
C SER A 122 -2.81 -19.35 13.39
N LYS A 123 -4.02 -18.84 13.67
CA LYS A 123 -5.26 -19.28 13.03
C LYS A 123 -5.49 -18.69 11.63
N ILE A 124 -4.64 -17.76 11.19
CA ILE A 124 -4.72 -17.20 9.84
C ILE A 124 -4.20 -18.25 8.86
N THR A 125 -5.09 -18.73 7.99
CA THR A 125 -4.81 -19.80 7.01
C THR A 125 -4.59 -19.28 5.59
N TYR A 126 -5.10 -18.09 5.29
CA TYR A 126 -4.98 -17.44 3.98
C TYR A 126 -4.50 -16.01 4.17
N LEU A 127 -3.60 -15.57 3.29
CA LEU A 127 -3.18 -14.19 3.16
C LEU A 127 -3.40 -13.74 1.73
N ILE A 128 -4.18 -12.67 1.55
CA ILE A 128 -4.31 -11.97 0.27
C ILE A 128 -3.63 -10.62 0.44
N PHE A 129 -2.58 -10.37 -0.35
CA PHE A 129 -1.89 -9.08 -0.37
C PHE A 129 -2.15 -8.40 -1.71
N CYS A 130 -2.60 -7.14 -1.69
CA CYS A 130 -2.87 -6.38 -2.89
C CYS A 130 -2.08 -5.07 -2.90
N THR A 131 -1.39 -4.79 -4.01
CA THR A 131 -0.74 -3.50 -4.26
C THR A 131 -0.65 -3.20 -5.75
N SER A 132 -0.87 -1.94 -6.12
CA SER A 132 -0.74 -1.45 -7.49
C SER A 132 0.67 -0.90 -7.81
N ALA A 133 1.60 -0.97 -6.86
CA ALA A 133 2.98 -0.51 -7.01
C ALA A 133 3.97 -1.48 -6.37
N GLY A 134 5.23 -1.46 -6.85
CA GLY A 134 6.35 -2.22 -6.26
C GLY A 134 6.24 -3.73 -6.43
N VAL A 135 6.67 -4.25 -7.58
CA VAL A 135 6.73 -5.71 -7.83
C VAL A 135 8.09 -6.23 -7.39
N ASP A 136 8.12 -7.34 -6.67
CA ASP A 136 9.34 -8.03 -6.24
C ASP A 136 9.11 -9.54 -6.15
N MET A 137 10.20 -10.31 -6.06
CA MET A 137 10.17 -11.75 -5.86
C MET A 137 11.27 -12.18 -4.86
N PRO A 138 10.90 -12.70 -3.67
CA PRO A 138 9.55 -12.95 -3.16
C PRO A 138 8.72 -11.68 -2.94
N GLY A 139 7.41 -11.77 -3.18
CA GLY A 139 6.50 -10.62 -3.15
C GLY A 139 6.19 -10.06 -1.76
N ALA A 140 5.40 -8.97 -1.75
CA ALA A 140 5.00 -8.28 -0.53
C ALA A 140 4.18 -9.14 0.43
N ASP A 141 3.47 -10.15 -0.08
CA ASP A 141 2.79 -11.20 0.67
C ASP A 141 3.77 -12.03 1.52
N PHE A 142 4.91 -12.42 0.95
CA PHE A 142 5.96 -13.12 1.67
C PHE A 142 6.59 -12.24 2.75
N GLN A 143 6.91 -10.99 2.39
CA GLN A 143 7.48 -10.03 3.34
C GLN A 143 6.52 -9.78 4.52
N LEU A 144 5.22 -9.63 4.26
CA LEU A 144 4.21 -9.43 5.30
C LEU A 144 4.10 -10.64 6.23
N THR A 145 4.10 -11.87 5.67
CA THR A 145 4.10 -13.11 6.46
C THR A 145 5.23 -13.12 7.48
N ASN A 146 6.44 -12.73 7.07
CA ASN A 146 7.60 -12.66 7.97
C ASN A 146 7.46 -11.52 8.99
N LEU A 147 7.05 -10.32 8.55
CA LEU A 147 6.94 -9.13 9.39
C LEU A 147 5.88 -9.25 10.50
N VAL A 148 4.77 -9.92 10.22
CA VAL A 148 3.68 -10.17 11.17
C VAL A 148 3.91 -11.48 11.94
N GLY A 149 4.78 -12.36 11.45
CA GLY A 149 5.04 -13.68 12.02
C GLY A 149 3.83 -14.60 11.90
N LEU A 150 3.30 -14.73 10.68
CA LEU A 150 2.27 -15.72 10.34
C LEU A 150 2.90 -17.12 10.21
N SER A 151 2.05 -18.16 10.15
CA SER A 151 2.52 -19.53 9.87
C SER A 151 3.19 -19.61 8.49
N GLN A 152 4.21 -20.47 8.36
CA GLN A 152 4.86 -20.74 7.08
C GLN A 152 3.94 -21.47 6.09
N ASP A 153 2.93 -22.19 6.59
CA ASP A 153 1.93 -22.91 5.77
C ASP A 153 0.76 -22.02 5.31
N VAL A 154 0.82 -20.71 5.59
CA VAL A 154 -0.23 -19.79 5.16
C VAL A 154 -0.32 -19.76 3.63
N LYS A 155 -1.53 -19.93 3.09
CA LYS A 155 -1.77 -19.87 1.64
C LYS A 155 -1.78 -18.42 1.20
N ARG A 156 -0.73 -18.02 0.47
CA ARG A 156 -0.54 -16.63 0.04
C ARG A 156 -1.06 -16.41 -1.38
N TYR A 157 -1.69 -15.26 -1.58
CA TYR A 157 -2.20 -14.78 -2.85
C TYR A 157 -1.72 -13.35 -3.05
N MET A 158 -0.74 -13.17 -3.93
CA MET A 158 -0.14 -11.88 -4.24
C MET A 158 -0.82 -11.26 -5.47
N MET A 159 -1.48 -10.12 -5.28
CA MET A 159 -2.17 -9.38 -6.33
C MET A 159 -1.40 -8.11 -6.65
N TYR A 160 -0.65 -8.13 -7.75
CA TYR A 160 0.08 -6.97 -8.26
C TYR A 160 -0.68 -6.25 -9.38
N GLN A 161 -0.58 -4.92 -9.39
CA GLN A 161 -0.98 -4.04 -10.53
C GLN A 161 -2.44 -4.21 -10.99
N GLN A 162 -3.38 -4.45 -10.07
CA GLN A 162 -4.80 -4.62 -10.40
C GLN A 162 -5.56 -3.29 -10.60
N GLY A 163 -5.02 -2.17 -10.11
CA GLY A 163 -5.68 -0.87 -10.21
C GLY A 163 -6.65 -0.58 -9.06
N CYS A 164 -7.57 0.36 -9.28
CA CYS A 164 -8.68 0.69 -8.40
C CYS A 164 -10.00 0.20 -9.01
#